data_AF-A0A3N5IBM6-F1
#
_entry.id   AF-A0A3N5IBM6-F1
#
_cell.length_a   1.000
_cell.length_b   1.000
_cell.length_c   1.000
_cell.angle_alpha   90.00
_cell.angle_beta   90.00
_cell.angle_gamma   90.00
#
_symmetry.space_group_name_H-M   'P 1'
#
loop_
_entity.id
_entity.type
_entity.pdbx_description
1 polymer ?
#
loop_
_entity_poly.entity_id
_entity_poly.type
_entity_poly.pdbx_seq_one_letter_code
_entity_poly.pdbx_strand_id
1 'polypeptide(L)'
;MACHLHHTHLFASDINKSIQFYSEFFGGQVVMDLKMAGSRNVFLSIGRGRLHFYDQAPKNPVRGNIHHLGIQTDNLEEMVNKLTAGGVDLKKGITDFGFWKYTTVLAPDNVLIELFQVDKTHLSKEHNAYFDMDNN
;
A
#
# COMPACT_ATOMS: atom_id res chain seq x y z
N MET A 1 -11.09 2.48 27.32
CA MET A 1 -11.45 2.95 25.96
C MET A 1 -10.35 2.49 25.02
N ALA A 2 -10.68 1.82 23.91
CA ALA A 2 -9.70 1.33 22.96
C ALA A 2 -9.75 2.18 21.68
N CYS A 3 -8.59 2.50 21.12
CA CYS A 3 -8.44 3.24 19.86
C CYS A 3 -7.60 2.40 18.88
N HIS A 4 -7.96 2.40 17.61
CA HIS A 4 -7.24 1.68 16.54
C HIS A 4 -7.11 2.58 15.31
N LEU A 5 -5.93 2.60 14.69
CA LEU A 5 -5.71 3.29 13.42
C LEU A 5 -6.41 2.53 12.29
N HIS A 6 -7.58 3.01 11.87
CA HIS A 6 -8.43 2.25 10.95
C HIS A 6 -7.97 2.27 9.50
N HIS A 7 -7.62 3.45 8.97
CA HIS A 7 -7.35 3.64 7.55
C HIS A 7 -6.54 4.91 7.28
N THR A 8 -5.92 4.98 6.11
CA THR A 8 -5.36 6.21 5.53
C THR A 8 -6.25 6.68 4.40
N HIS A 9 -6.49 7.99 4.30
CA HIS A 9 -7.23 8.58 3.19
C HIS A 9 -6.25 9.20 2.18
N LEU A 10 -6.41 8.87 0.90
CA LEU A 10 -5.66 9.42 -0.21
C LEU A 10 -6.58 10.25 -1.11
N PHE A 11 -6.01 11.31 -1.66
CA PHE A 11 -6.60 12.04 -2.78
C PHE A 11 -6.18 11.35 -4.07
N ALA A 12 -7.09 11.21 -5.03
CA ALA A 12 -6.82 10.64 -6.33
C ALA A 12 -7.20 11.63 -7.45
N SER A 13 -6.24 11.98 -8.31
CA SER A 13 -6.55 12.77 -9.52
C SER A 13 -7.37 11.96 -10.52
N ASP A 14 -7.21 10.63 -10.49
CA ASP A 14 -8.03 9.65 -11.21
C ASP A 14 -8.26 8.45 -10.28
N ILE A 15 -9.42 8.41 -9.64
CA ILE A 15 -9.74 7.38 -8.65
C ILE A 15 -9.80 5.97 -9.28
N ASN A 16 -10.17 5.85 -10.56
CA ASN A 16 -10.26 4.55 -11.22
C ASN A 16 -8.87 3.97 -11.48
N LYS A 17 -7.89 4.80 -11.87
CA LYS A 17 -6.49 4.38 -11.99
C LYS A 17 -5.92 3.94 -10.64
N SER A 18 -6.23 4.66 -9.57
CA SER A 18 -5.84 4.25 -8.21
C SER A 18 -6.44 2.89 -7.85
N ILE A 19 -7.75 2.71 -8.01
CA ILE A 19 -8.41 1.42 -7.75
C ILE A 19 -7.78 0.29 -8.57
N GLN A 20 -7.59 0.50 -9.88
CA GLN A 20 -6.98 -0.50 -10.75
C GLN A 20 -5.58 -0.88 -10.27
N PHE A 21 -4.71 0.11 -10.01
CA PHE A 21 -3.34 -0.12 -9.57
C PHE A 21 -3.29 -0.98 -8.29
N TYR A 22 -4.03 -0.59 -7.25
CA TYR A 22 -4.03 -1.34 -5.99
C TYR A 22 -4.70 -2.70 -6.11
N SER A 23 -5.73 -2.85 -6.96
CA SER A 23 -6.38 -4.14 -7.22
C SER A 23 -5.46 -5.10 -7.97
N GLU A 24 -4.83 -4.62 -9.04
CA GLU A 24 -4.00 -5.42 -9.93
C GLU A 24 -2.72 -5.88 -9.26
N PHE A 25 -1.99 -4.98 -8.61
CA PHE A 25 -0.70 -5.32 -8.02
C PHE A 25 -0.84 -5.90 -6.62
N PHE A 26 -1.68 -5.31 -5.77
CA PHE A 26 -1.72 -5.65 -4.34
C PHE A 26 -2.98 -6.41 -3.91
N GLY A 27 -3.82 -6.85 -4.85
CA GLY A 27 -5.05 -7.59 -4.53
C GLY A 27 -6.10 -6.74 -3.82
N GLY A 28 -6.06 -5.42 -4.01
CA GLY A 28 -7.05 -4.49 -3.49
C GLY A 28 -8.47 -4.86 -3.89
N GLN A 29 -9.41 -4.73 -2.94
CA GLN A 29 -10.83 -4.99 -3.18
C GLN A 29 -11.66 -3.78 -2.77
N VAL A 30 -12.56 -3.34 -3.66
CA VAL A 30 -13.51 -2.28 -3.34
C VAL A 30 -14.57 -2.83 -2.40
N VAL A 31 -14.59 -2.30 -1.18
CA VAL A 31 -15.58 -2.65 -0.14
C VAL A 31 -16.79 -1.73 -0.24
N MET A 32 -16.58 -0.47 -0.62
CA MET A 32 -17.63 0.52 -0.72
C MET A 32 -17.29 1.58 -1.76
N ASP A 33 -18.28 1.99 -2.56
CA ASP A 33 -18.16 3.06 -3.55
C ASP A 33 -19.45 3.90 -3.51
N LEU A 34 -19.35 5.11 -2.98
CA LEU A 34 -20.51 5.99 -2.80
C LEU A 34 -20.14 7.46 -2.96
N LYS A 35 -21.17 8.31 -3.10
CA LYS A 35 -21.00 9.75 -2.91
C LYS A 35 -21.22 10.11 -1.44
N MET A 36 -20.24 10.78 -0.84
CA MET A 36 -20.28 11.24 0.55
C MET A 36 -19.64 12.62 0.64
N ALA A 37 -20.26 13.54 1.39
CA ALA A 37 -19.78 14.91 1.56
C ALA A 37 -19.45 15.66 0.25
N GLY A 38 -20.22 15.42 -0.81
CA GLY A 38 -20.08 16.10 -2.10
C GLY A 38 -19.04 15.50 -3.06
N SER A 39 -18.41 14.38 -2.73
CA SER A 39 -17.41 13.72 -3.59
C SER A 39 -17.57 12.20 -3.59
N ARG A 40 -17.13 11.51 -4.65
CA ARG A 40 -17.07 10.05 -4.66
C ARG A 40 -15.97 9.59 -3.70
N ASN A 41 -16.32 8.62 -2.87
CA ASN A 41 -15.48 8.01 -1.86
C ASN A 41 -15.42 6.51 -2.13
N VAL A 42 -14.21 5.97 -2.23
CA VAL A 42 -14.01 4.53 -2.44
C VAL A 42 -13.19 3.96 -1.30
N PHE A 43 -13.72 2.92 -0.65
CA PHE A 43 -13.07 2.23 0.45
C PHE A 43 -12.49 0.93 -0.11
N LEU A 44 -11.18 0.77 0.02
CA LEU A 44 -10.41 -0.34 -0.53
C LEU A 44 -9.73 -1.12 0.60
N SER A 45 -9.90 -2.44 0.63
CA SER A 45 -9.14 -3.33 1.52
C SER A 45 -7.94 -3.93 0.78
N ILE A 46 -6.80 -4.04 1.45
CA ILE A 46 -5.58 -4.71 0.97
C ILE A 46 -5.08 -5.59 2.12
N GLY A 47 -5.30 -6.91 2.02
CA GLY A 47 -5.11 -7.80 3.16
C GLY A 47 -5.86 -7.29 4.40
N ARG A 48 -5.13 -7.02 5.49
CA ARG A 48 -5.67 -6.46 6.75
C ARG A 48 -5.73 -4.92 6.75
N GLY A 49 -5.05 -4.27 5.81
CA GLY A 49 -4.98 -2.82 5.65
C GLY A 49 -6.18 -2.24 4.91
N ARG A 50 -6.37 -0.92 5.05
CA ARG A 50 -7.49 -0.17 4.44
C ARG A 50 -7.03 1.19 3.93
N LEU A 51 -7.37 1.48 2.69
CA LEU A 51 -7.20 2.79 2.06
C LEU A 51 -8.57 3.33 1.67
N HIS A 52 -8.81 4.60 1.96
CA HIS A 52 -9.95 5.33 1.42
C HIS A 52 -9.46 6.33 0.38
N PHE A 53 -10.25 6.57 -0.65
CA PHE A 53 -9.95 7.52 -1.71
C PHE A 53 -11.04 8.58 -1.84
N TYR A 54 -10.62 9.84 -1.89
CA TYR A 54 -11.43 10.93 -2.42
C TYR A 54 -11.17 11.06 -3.92
N ASP A 55 -12.24 11.14 -4.71
CA ASP A 55 -12.19 11.44 -6.14
C ASP A 55 -11.95 12.94 -6.35
N GLN A 56 -10.78 13.39 -5.91
CA GLN A 56 -10.28 14.76 -5.94
C GLN A 56 -8.77 14.69 -6.02
N ALA A 57 -8.18 15.50 -6.90
CA ALA A 57 -6.72 15.63 -6.98
C ALA A 57 -6.12 16.16 -5.67
N PRO A 58 -4.93 15.68 -5.25
CA PRO A 58 -4.22 16.26 -4.12
C PRO A 58 -3.91 17.74 -4.38
N LYS A 59 -4.27 18.61 -3.42
CA LYS A 59 -4.04 20.07 -3.54
C LYS A 59 -2.56 20.43 -3.68
N ASN A 60 -1.68 19.65 -3.04
CA ASN A 60 -0.24 19.78 -3.11
C ASN A 60 0.33 18.42 -3.59
N PRO A 61 0.56 18.23 -4.90
CA PRO A 61 0.93 16.94 -5.50
C PRO A 61 2.38 16.50 -5.21
N VAL A 62 3.08 17.20 -4.31
CA VAL A 62 4.39 16.79 -3.79
C VAL A 62 4.21 15.79 -2.65
N ARG A 63 5.29 15.10 -2.25
CA ARG A 63 5.26 14.23 -1.05
C ARG A 63 4.79 15.05 0.15
N GLY A 64 3.54 14.82 0.58
CA GLY A 64 2.92 15.53 1.69
C GLY A 64 3.53 15.14 3.04
N ASN A 65 2.78 15.35 4.12
CA ASN A 65 3.26 15.03 5.49
C ASN A 65 3.37 13.53 5.78
N ILE A 66 2.80 12.67 4.93
CA ILE A 66 2.95 11.22 5.02
C ILE A 66 4.14 10.82 4.15
N HIS A 67 5.15 10.21 4.77
CA HIS A 67 6.40 9.87 4.09
C HIS A 67 6.23 8.72 3.08
N HIS A 68 5.57 7.63 3.48
CA HIS A 68 5.21 6.49 2.62
C HIS A 68 4.06 5.66 3.21
N LEU A 69 3.56 4.72 2.41
CA LEU A 69 2.74 3.60 2.86
C LEU A 69 3.57 2.31 2.85
N GLY A 70 3.60 1.58 3.96
CA GLY A 70 4.25 0.28 4.02
C GLY A 70 3.33 -0.83 3.55
N ILE A 71 3.78 -1.67 2.63
CA ILE A 71 3.09 -2.88 2.19
C ILE A 71 4.05 -4.06 2.36
N GLN A 72 3.63 -5.04 3.16
CA GLN A 72 4.35 -6.30 3.33
C GLN A 72 3.92 -7.31 2.25
N THR A 73 4.88 -8.07 1.75
CA THR A 73 4.68 -9.25 0.91
C THR A 73 5.53 -10.42 1.44
N ASP A 74 5.12 -11.65 1.13
CA ASP A 74 5.89 -12.86 1.39
C ASP A 74 6.93 -13.14 0.29
N ASN A 75 6.75 -12.53 -0.89
CA ASN A 75 7.69 -12.62 -2.02
C ASN A 75 7.93 -11.24 -2.67
N LEU A 76 8.99 -10.56 -2.24
CA LEU A 76 9.34 -9.24 -2.75
C LEU A 76 9.82 -9.28 -4.20
N GLU A 77 10.58 -10.30 -4.56
CA GLU A 77 11.20 -10.44 -5.89
C GLU A 77 10.12 -10.66 -6.97
N GLU A 78 9.14 -11.52 -6.69
CA GLU A 78 8.00 -11.73 -7.58
C GLU A 78 7.12 -10.48 -7.72
N MET A 79 6.84 -9.79 -6.61
CA MET A 79 6.06 -8.55 -6.66
C MET A 79 6.77 -7.44 -7.44
N VAL A 80 8.08 -7.31 -7.27
CA VAL A 80 8.93 -6.39 -8.05
C VAL A 80 8.85 -6.71 -9.54
N ASN A 81 8.94 -7.99 -9.92
CA ASN A 81 8.82 -8.42 -11.32
C ASN A 81 7.43 -8.16 -11.91
N LYS A 82 6.37 -8.39 -11.13
CA LYS A 82 4.99 -8.11 -11.54
C LYS A 82 4.78 -6.62 -11.79
N LEU A 83 5.29 -5.76 -10.88
CA LEU A 83 5.21 -4.31 -11.00
C LEU A 83 5.95 -3.79 -12.24
N THR A 84 7.18 -4.26 -12.49
CA THR A 84 7.95 -3.84 -13.68
C THR A 84 7.32 -4.32 -14.98
N ALA A 85 6.83 -5.56 -15.02
CA ALA A 85 6.11 -6.09 -16.18
C ALA A 85 4.84 -5.28 -16.49
N GLY A 86 4.19 -4.74 -15.45
CA GLY A 86 3.06 -3.82 -15.56
C GLY A 86 3.42 -2.36 -15.85
N GLY A 87 4.69 -2.05 -16.11
CA GLY A 87 5.16 -0.71 -16.47
C GLY A 87 5.39 0.25 -15.29
N VAL A 88 5.50 -0.27 -14.06
CA VAL A 88 5.82 0.54 -12.88
C VAL A 88 7.32 0.72 -12.75
N ASP A 89 7.77 1.98 -12.72
CA ASP A 89 9.18 2.32 -12.58
C ASP A 89 9.71 2.06 -11.17
N LEU A 90 10.72 1.20 -11.08
CA LEU A 90 11.56 1.05 -9.90
C LEU A 90 12.73 2.02 -9.98
N LYS A 91 12.72 3.05 -9.12
CA LYS A 91 13.85 3.98 -9.02
C LYS A 91 15.11 3.32 -8.45
N LYS A 92 14.94 2.26 -7.64
CA LYS A 92 16.02 1.50 -7.00
C LYS A 92 15.63 0.03 -6.94
N GLY A 93 16.60 -0.87 -7.09
CA GLY A 93 16.42 -2.29 -6.83
C GLY A 93 16.19 -2.61 -5.35
N ILE A 94 16.01 -3.90 -5.05
CA ILE A 94 15.83 -4.39 -3.68
C ILE A 94 17.09 -4.09 -2.86
N THR A 95 16.88 -3.55 -1.67
CA THR A 95 17.89 -3.44 -0.61
C THR A 95 17.64 -4.55 0.41
N ASP A 96 18.70 -5.29 0.76
CA ASP A 96 18.63 -6.46 1.63
C ASP A 96 19.48 -6.24 2.89
N PHE A 97 18.86 -6.35 4.07
CA PHE A 97 19.50 -6.27 5.39
C PHE A 97 19.45 -7.62 6.13
N GLY A 98 19.28 -8.73 5.43
CA GLY A 98 19.11 -10.07 5.99
C GLY A 98 17.66 -10.30 6.40
N PHE A 99 17.27 -9.87 7.60
CA PHE A 99 15.90 -10.09 8.09
C PHE A 99 14.85 -9.20 7.43
N TRP A 100 15.28 -8.14 6.74
CA TRP A 100 14.42 -7.15 6.09
C TRP A 100 14.91 -6.86 4.68
N LYS A 101 14.04 -7.10 3.69
CA LYS A 101 14.24 -6.70 2.30
C LYS A 101 13.20 -5.65 1.94
N TYR A 102 13.58 -4.63 1.17
CA TYR A 102 12.61 -3.65 0.69
C TYR A 102 13.02 -2.97 -0.62
N THR A 103 12.03 -2.39 -1.28
CA THR A 103 12.22 -1.37 -2.32
C THR A 103 11.13 -0.31 -2.21
N THR A 104 11.22 0.74 -3.02
CA THR A 104 10.20 1.77 -3.12
C THR A 104 9.63 1.87 -4.52
N VAL A 105 8.30 1.95 -4.62
CA VAL A 105 7.57 2.19 -5.87
C VAL A 105 6.66 3.39 -5.74
N LEU A 106 6.32 4.01 -6.87
CA LEU A 106 5.31 5.07 -6.92
C LEU A 106 3.99 4.49 -7.41
N ALA A 107 2.94 4.69 -6.62
CA ALA A 107 1.57 4.50 -7.06
C ALA A 107 1.08 5.76 -7.80
N PRO A 108 -0.17 5.76 -8.34
CA PRO A 108 -0.80 6.98 -8.83
C PRO A 108 -0.70 8.15 -7.85
N ASP A 109 -0.68 9.37 -8.39
CA ASP A 109 -0.50 10.60 -7.61
C ASP A 109 0.83 10.68 -6.83
N ASN A 110 1.85 9.92 -7.28
CA ASN A 110 3.19 9.85 -6.68
C ASN A 110 3.21 9.41 -5.20
N VAL A 111 2.19 8.64 -4.78
CA VAL A 111 2.16 8.03 -3.44
C VAL A 111 3.33 7.05 -3.34
N LEU A 112 4.24 7.29 -2.39
CA LEU A 112 5.38 6.42 -2.17
C LEU A 112 4.95 5.18 -1.39
N ILE A 113 5.20 4.01 -1.96
CA ILE A 113 5.03 2.73 -1.28
C ILE A 113 6.42 2.19 -0.93
N GLU A 114 6.62 1.85 0.33
CA GLU A 114 7.68 0.93 0.75
C GLU A 114 7.12 -0.49 0.65
N LEU A 115 7.62 -1.25 -0.32
CA LEU A 115 7.28 -2.66 -0.48
C LEU A 115 8.37 -3.49 0.18
N PHE A 116 8.01 -4.28 1.17
CA PHE A 116 8.99 -5.00 1.99
C PHE A 116 8.60 -6.44 2.27
N GLN A 117 9.61 -7.23 2.62
CA GLN A 117 9.49 -8.61 3.06
C GLN A 117 10.32 -8.79 4.32
N VAL A 118 9.79 -9.56 5.26
CA VAL A 118 10.43 -9.88 6.54
C VAL A 118 10.74 -11.37 6.59
N ASP A 119 11.98 -11.72 6.92
CA ASP A 119 12.31 -13.09 7.31
C ASP A 119 12.00 -13.30 8.79
N LYS A 120 10.82 -13.87 9.04
CA LYS A 120 10.30 -14.17 10.38
C LYS A 120 11.13 -15.18 11.17
N THR A 121 12.02 -15.94 10.52
CA THR A 121 12.90 -16.90 11.23
C THR A 121 13.96 -16.21 12.09
N HIS A 122 14.25 -14.95 11.82
CA HIS A 122 15.21 -14.12 12.56
C HIS A 122 14.56 -13.30 13.69
N LEU A 123 13.25 -13.41 13.91
CA LEU A 123 12.51 -12.62 14.88
C LEU A 123 12.06 -13.44 16.10
N SER A 124 11.84 -12.75 17.22
CA SER A 124 11.17 -13.35 18.38
C SER A 124 9.71 -13.69 18.04
N LYS A 125 9.10 -14.62 18.79
CA LYS A 125 7.66 -14.94 18.64
C LYS A 125 6.77 -13.71 18.81
N GLU A 126 7.12 -12.82 19.74
CA GLU A 126 6.40 -11.57 19.98
C GLU A 126 6.45 -10.63 18.75
N HIS A 127 7.63 -10.47 18.13
CA HIS A 127 7.76 -9.66 16.92
C HIS A 127 7.12 -10.31 15.69
N ASN A 128 7.10 -11.64 15.61
CA ASN A 128 6.44 -12.33 14.50
C ASN A 128 4.94 -12.03 14.43
N ALA A 129 4.26 -11.96 15.58
CA ALA A 129 2.83 -11.64 15.63
C ALA A 129 2.50 -10.27 15.02
N TYR A 130 3.45 -9.32 15.04
CA TYR A 130 3.28 -8.02 14.40
C TYR A 130 3.30 -8.09 12.87
N PHE A 131 4.10 -8.99 12.29
CA PHE A 131 4.27 -9.16 10.84
C PHE A 131 3.43 -10.32 10.26
N ASP A 132 2.49 -10.86 11.03
CA ASP A 132 1.62 -11.94 10.55
C ASP A 132 0.54 -11.40 9.60
N MET A 133 0.53 -12.01 8.41
CA MET A 133 -0.33 -11.63 7.29
C MET A 133 -1.66 -12.40 7.28
N ASP A 134 -1.75 -13.49 8.05
CA ASP A 134 -2.94 -14.34 8.12
C ASP A 134 -4.03 -13.75 9.04
N ASN A 135 -5.29 -14.07 8.72
CA ASN A 135 -6.42 -13.86 9.62
C ASN A 135 -6.48 -15.04 10.60
N ASN A 136 -5.93 -14.89 11.80
CA ASN A 136 -6.40 -15.71 12.93
C ASN A 136 -7.78 -15.24 13.39
#